data_AF-A0A7C1MH37-F1
#
_entry.id   AF-A0A7C1MH37-F1
#
_cell.length_a   1.000
_cell.length_b   1.000
_cell.length_c   1.000
_cell.angle_alpha   90.00
_cell.angle_beta   90.00
_cell.angle_gamma   90.00
#
_symmetry.space_group_name_H-M   'P 1'
#
loop_
_entity.id
_entity.type
_entity.pdbx_description
1 polymer ?
#
loop_
_entity_poly.entity_id
_entity_poly.type
_entity_poly.pdbx_seq_one_letter_code
_entity_poly.pdbx_strand_id
1 'polypeptide(L)'
;MQVREINHGVACRIGNVIYLNKNLKNYPKLRKAILRHEKEHTSGYEFKDVSIDLKGTHLKSVKTDYYRFIVSYPKSFTNFAPFWIYENKFVIDPIMCVLWAIAIGVFVLI
;
A
#
# COMPACT_ATOMS: atom_id res chain seq x y z
N MET A 1 -11.65 12.49 7.80
CA MET A 1 -10.51 11.73 7.25
C MET A 1 -9.32 12.65 7.05
N GLN A 2 -8.24 12.39 7.78
CA GLN A 2 -6.99 13.18 7.74
C GLN A 2 -6.01 12.51 6.77
N VAL A 3 -5.25 13.29 5.99
CA VAL A 3 -4.14 12.77 5.18
C VAL A 3 -2.83 13.18 5.84
N ARG A 4 -1.94 12.22 6.10
CA ARG A 4 -0.60 12.44 6.64
C ARG A 4 0.44 11.99 5.62
N GLU A 5 1.53 12.73 5.53
CA GLU A 5 2.61 12.40 4.60
C GLU A 5 3.64 11.47 5.25
N ILE A 6 4.04 10.42 4.53
CA ILE A 6 5.08 9.46 4.95
C ILE A 6 6.21 9.41 3.92
N ASN A 7 7.36 8.85 4.32
CA ASN A 7 8.56 8.72 3.50
C ASN A 7 8.83 7.29 3.02
N HIS A 8 7.89 6.38 3.25
CA HIS A 8 7.98 4.96 2.95
C HIS A 8 6.60 4.48 2.47
N GLY A 9 6.52 3.26 1.94
CA GLY A 9 5.28 2.69 1.38
C GLY A 9 4.72 3.54 0.23
N VAL A 10 3.51 3.23 -0.23
CA VAL A 10 2.81 4.05 -1.22
C VAL A 10 1.68 4.83 -0.55
N ALA A 11 0.73 4.09 0.01
CA ALA A 11 -0.32 4.62 0.85
C ALA A 11 -0.88 3.50 1.73
N CYS A 12 -1.51 3.90 2.83
CA CYS A 12 -2.25 3.00 3.69
C CYS A 12 -3.26 3.80 4.50
N ARG A 13 -4.46 3.27 4.66
CA ARG A 13 -5.45 3.79 5.59
C ARG A 13 -5.42 3.02 6.91
N ILE A 14 -5.28 3.76 8.01
CA ILE A 14 -5.39 3.21 9.37
C ILE A 14 -6.43 4.05 10.12
N GLY A 15 -7.58 3.45 10.40
CA GLY A 15 -8.72 4.15 11.01
C GLY A 15 -9.21 5.31 10.14
N ASN A 16 -9.09 6.54 10.67
CA ASN A 16 -9.51 7.78 9.99
C ASN A 16 -8.36 8.58 9.37
N VAL A 17 -7.16 7.98 9.32
CA VAL A 17 -5.94 8.60 8.77
C VAL A 17 -5.49 7.83 7.53
N ILE A 18 -5.28 8.54 6.42
CA ILE A 18 -4.59 8.02 5.25
C ILE A 18 -3.14 8.49 5.33
N TYR A 19 -2.23 7.54 5.41
CA TYR A 19 -0.81 7.77 5.25
C TYR A 19 -0.50 7.69 3.76
N LEU A 20 0.13 8.73 3.21
CA LEU A 20 0.39 8.88 1.79
C LEU A 20 1.85 9.25 1.57
N ASN A 21 2.55 8.57 0.68
CA ASN A 21 3.95 8.90 0.43
C ASN A 21 4.08 10.33 -0.12
N LYS A 22 4.89 11.17 0.53
CA LYS A 22 5.07 12.59 0.17
C LYS A 22 5.53 12.80 -1.28
N ASN A 23 6.23 11.83 -1.83
CA ASN A 23 6.77 11.90 -3.19
C ASN A 23 5.68 11.75 -4.27
N LEU A 24 4.48 11.29 -3.90
CA LEU A 24 3.33 11.21 -4.81
C LEU A 24 2.88 12.59 -5.31
N LYS A 25 3.30 13.69 -4.67
CA LYS A 25 3.10 15.05 -5.18
C LYS A 25 3.67 15.25 -6.58
N ASN A 26 4.72 14.51 -6.94
CA ASN A 26 5.34 14.55 -8.27
C ASN A 26 4.55 13.74 -9.32
N TYR A 27 3.55 12.97 -8.89
CA TYR A 27 2.72 12.10 -9.73
C TYR A 27 1.23 12.39 -9.47
N PRO A 28 0.70 13.56 -9.88
CA PRO A 28 -0.63 14.02 -9.45
C PRO A 28 -1.77 13.09 -9.87
N LYS A 29 -1.68 12.44 -11.04
CA LYS A 29 -2.67 11.46 -11.51
C LYS A 29 -2.67 10.21 -10.63
N LEU A 30 -1.48 9.67 -10.35
CA LEU A 30 -1.29 8.52 -9.46
C LEU A 30 -1.77 8.84 -8.04
N ARG A 31 -1.39 10.00 -7.50
CA ARG A 31 -1.83 10.49 -6.19
C ARG A 31 -3.35 10.52 -6.06
N LYS A 32 -4.05 11.03 -7.08
CA LYS A 32 -5.52 11.08 -7.08
C LYS A 32 -6.14 9.69 -7.13
N ALA A 33 -5.56 8.78 -7.92
CA ALA A 33 -6.03 7.40 -8.02
C ALA A 33 -5.86 6.66 -6.68
N ILE A 34 -4.70 6.78 -6.04
CA ILE A 34 -4.41 6.20 -4.73
C ILE A 34 -5.34 6.79 -3.67
N LEU A 35 -5.52 8.11 -3.60
CA LEU A 35 -6.44 8.71 -2.63
C LEU A 35 -7.89 8.27 -2.82
N ARG A 36 -8.31 7.92 -4.04
CA ARG A 36 -9.63 7.35 -4.29
C ARG A 36 -9.70 5.90 -3.78
N HIS A 37 -8.68 5.10 -4.07
CA HIS A 37 -8.53 3.74 -3.56
C HIS A 37 -8.62 3.69 -2.03
N GLU A 38 -7.78 4.46 -1.33
CA GLU A 38 -7.75 4.54 0.14
C GLU A 38 -9.07 5.04 0.77
N LYS A 39 -9.88 5.79 0.03
CA LYS A 39 -11.21 6.22 0.49
C LYS A 39 -12.23 5.09 0.48
N GLU A 40 -12.07 4.12 -0.41
CA GLU A 40 -12.97 2.98 -0.56
C GLU A 40 -12.70 1.90 0.50
N HIS A 41 -11.51 1.87 1.08
CA HIS A 41 -11.20 1.06 2.25
C HIS A 41 -12.11 1.38 3.44
N THR A 42 -12.48 0.37 4.20
CA THR A 42 -13.20 0.54 5.46
C THR A 42 -12.23 0.99 6.56
N SER A 43 -12.75 1.41 7.73
CA SER A 43 -11.88 1.85 8.84
C SER A 43 -11.11 0.72 9.53
N GLY A 44 -11.31 -0.54 9.11
CA GLY A 44 -10.65 -1.73 9.65
C GLY A 44 -10.10 -2.62 8.54
N TYR A 45 -9.17 -3.51 8.89
CA TYR A 45 -8.63 -4.53 7.98
C TYR A 45 -9.65 -5.67 7.75
N GLU A 46 -10.78 -5.35 7.10
CA GLU A 46 -11.81 -6.33 6.77
C GLU A 46 -11.45 -7.12 5.51
N PHE A 47 -11.95 -8.36 5.38
CA PHE A 47 -11.82 -9.16 4.15
C PHE A 47 -12.34 -8.44 2.89
N LYS A 48 -13.22 -7.44 3.04
CA LYS A 48 -13.68 -6.60 1.93
C LYS A 48 -12.56 -5.72 1.38
N ASP A 49 -11.68 -5.20 2.23
CA ASP A 49 -10.56 -4.35 1.84
C ASP A 49 -9.54 -5.13 0.99
N VAL A 50 -9.35 -6.41 1.31
CA VAL A 50 -8.56 -7.35 0.51
C VAL A 50 -9.09 -7.45 -0.93
N SER A 51 -10.41 -7.46 -1.10
CA SER A 51 -11.03 -7.52 -2.43
C SER A 51 -10.86 -6.21 -3.22
N ILE A 52 -10.76 -5.08 -2.52
CA ILE A 52 -10.53 -3.75 -3.11
C ILE A 52 -9.09 -3.67 -3.63
N ASP A 53 -8.11 -4.12 -2.82
CA ASP A 53 -6.70 -4.22 -3.21
C ASP A 53 -6.50 -5.15 -4.41
N LEU A 54 -7.15 -6.32 -4.42
CA LEU A 54 -7.03 -7.30 -5.51
C LEU A 54 -7.68 -6.82 -6.81
N LYS A 55 -8.81 -6.11 -6.75
CA LYS A 55 -9.49 -5.63 -7.96
C LYS A 55 -8.69 -4.51 -8.64
N GLY A 56 -7.98 -3.68 -7.87
CA GLY A 56 -7.04 -2.67 -8.38
C GLY A 56 -7.62 -1.75 -9.46
N THR A 57 -8.94 -1.57 -9.49
CA THR A 57 -9.68 -0.93 -10.58
C THR A 57 -9.26 0.52 -10.79
N HIS A 58 -8.85 1.19 -9.73
CA HIS A 58 -8.43 2.60 -9.76
C HIS A 58 -6.99 2.78 -10.26
N LEU A 59 -6.15 1.76 -10.13
CA LEU A 59 -4.74 1.80 -10.53
C LEU A 59 -4.50 1.35 -11.97
N LYS A 60 -5.48 0.71 -12.63
CA LYS A 60 -5.33 0.23 -14.03
C LYS A 60 -4.84 1.30 -14.99
N SER A 61 -5.40 2.51 -14.93
CA SER A 61 -5.04 3.62 -15.84
C SER A 61 -3.75 4.34 -15.47
N VAL A 62 -3.21 4.12 -14.27
CA VAL A 62 -1.98 4.75 -13.75
C VAL A 62 -0.90 3.72 -13.40
N LYS A 63 -1.04 2.48 -13.90
CA LYS A 63 -0.16 1.35 -13.55
C LYS A 63 1.30 1.62 -13.91
N THR A 64 1.55 2.25 -15.06
CA THR A 64 2.90 2.65 -15.49
C THR A 64 3.51 3.68 -14.54
N ASP A 65 2.72 4.69 -14.14
CA ASP A 65 3.16 5.71 -13.19
C ASP A 65 3.42 5.10 -11.81
N TYR A 66 2.61 4.13 -11.38
CA TYR A 66 2.81 3.38 -10.14
C TYR A 66 4.14 2.65 -10.13
N TYR A 67 4.47 1.86 -11.15
CA TYR A 67 5.76 1.17 -11.19
C TYR A 67 6.92 2.15 -11.30
N ARG A 68 6.80 3.20 -12.12
CA ARG A 68 7.83 4.25 -12.21
C ARG A 68 8.06 4.89 -10.84
N PHE A 69 6.99 5.15 -10.08
CA PHE A 69 7.08 5.68 -8.73
C PHE A 69 7.81 4.72 -7.77
N ILE A 70 7.43 3.44 -7.76
CA ILE A 70 8.08 2.42 -6.91
C ILE A 70 9.60 2.34 -7.21
N VAL A 71 9.97 2.33 -8.48
CA VAL A 71 11.38 2.27 -8.90
C VAL A 71 12.12 3.57 -8.56
N SER A 72 11.49 4.73 -8.75
CA SER A 72 12.11 6.04 -8.47
C SER A 72 12.27 6.32 -6.97
N TYR A 73 11.42 5.72 -6.14
CA TYR A 73 11.43 5.90 -4.69
C TYR A 73 11.47 4.53 -4.00
N PRO A 74 12.66 3.94 -3.81
CA PRO A 74 12.78 2.56 -3.33
C PRO A 74 12.28 2.37 -1.90
N LYS A 75 12.17 3.43 -1.09
CA LYS A 75 11.49 3.36 0.22
C LYS A 75 10.01 3.00 0.09
N SER A 76 9.42 3.10 -1.10
CA SER A 76 8.06 2.65 -1.39
C SER A 76 7.95 1.13 -1.52
N PHE A 77 9.06 0.39 -1.67
CA PHE A 77 9.04 -1.07 -1.60
C PHE A 77 8.64 -1.59 -0.22
N THR A 78 8.68 -0.73 0.82
CA THR A 78 8.07 -1.02 2.11
C THR A 78 6.52 -1.05 2.04
N ASN A 79 5.93 -1.27 0.88
CA ASN A 79 4.53 -1.63 0.73
C ASN A 79 4.35 -3.15 0.53
N PHE A 80 5.45 -3.89 0.34
CA PHE A 80 5.44 -5.32 0.01
C PHE A 80 5.95 -6.24 1.13
N ALA A 81 6.41 -5.69 2.26
CA ALA A 81 6.74 -6.50 3.43
C ALA A 81 5.51 -6.73 4.34
N PRO A 82 5.58 -7.72 5.24
CA PRO A 82 4.41 -8.16 5.99
C PRO A 82 4.05 -7.26 7.18
N PHE A 83 4.95 -6.37 7.62
CA PHE A 83 4.73 -5.55 8.81
C PHE A 83 5.41 -4.20 8.72
N TRP A 84 4.80 -3.19 9.36
CA TRP A 84 5.26 -1.80 9.38
C TRP A 84 5.06 -1.16 10.74
N ILE A 85 5.82 -0.08 11.01
CA ILE A 85 5.58 0.79 12.16
C ILE A 85 5.10 2.15 11.65
N TYR A 86 3.86 2.50 11.97
CA TYR A 86 3.27 3.81 11.70
C TYR A 86 3.01 4.53 13.03
N GLU A 87 3.69 5.65 13.29
CA GLU A 87 3.49 6.47 14.49
C GLU A 87 3.46 5.64 15.79
N ASN A 88 4.46 4.78 15.99
CA ASN A 88 4.58 3.83 17.12
C ASN A 88 3.51 2.73 17.20
N LYS A 89 2.69 2.55 16.15
CA LYS A 89 1.78 1.41 16.02
C LYS A 89 2.38 0.38 15.09
N PHE A 90 2.43 -0.86 15.56
CA PHE A 90 2.78 -2.00 14.73
C PHE A 90 1.56 -2.41 13.90
N VAL A 91 1.75 -2.51 12.59
CA VAL A 91 0.71 -2.83 11.62
C VAL A 91 1.17 -4.06 10.85
N ILE A 92 0.31 -5.06 10.82
CA ILE A 92 0.54 -6.31 10.08
C ILE A 92 -0.40 -6.31 8.88
N ASP A 93 0.14 -6.63 7.71
CA ASP A 93 -0.64 -6.94 6.52
C ASP A 93 -0.76 -8.47 6.40
N PRO A 94 -1.93 -9.06 6.68
CA PRO A 94 -2.12 -10.50 6.65
C PRO A 94 -1.88 -11.11 5.26
N ILE A 95 -2.19 -10.39 4.17
CA ILE A 95 -1.98 -10.89 2.82
C ILE A 95 -0.48 -10.99 2.55
N MET A 96 0.25 -9.93 2.88
CA MET A 96 1.71 -9.94 2.71
C MET A 96 2.35 -11.03 3.59
N CYS A 97 1.84 -11.28 4.80
CA CYS A 97 2.29 -12.42 5.61
C CYS A 97 2.12 -13.76 4.88
N VAL A 98 0.96 -13.99 4.24
CA VAL A 98 0.69 -15.21 3.47
C VAL A 98 1.61 -15.30 2.24
N LEU A 99 1.76 -14.21 1.48
CA LEU A 99 2.63 -14.17 0.30
C LEU A 99 4.10 -14.46 0.65
N TRP A 100 4.59 -13.88 1.75
CA TRP A 100 5.94 -14.17 2.24
C TRP A 100 6.08 -15.60 2.75
N ALA A 101 5.08 -16.16 3.45
CA ALA A 101 5.10 -17.55 3.88
C ALA A 101 5.18 -18.51 2.68
N ILE A 102 4.43 -18.25 1.61
CA ILE A 102 4.51 -19.02 0.36
C ILE A 102 5.89 -18.87 -0.28
N ALA A 103 6.41 -17.64 -0.39
CA ALA A 103 7.71 -17.39 -1.00
C ALA A 103 8.86 -18.11 -0.25
N ILE A 104 8.85 -18.08 1.08
CA ILE A 104 9.82 -18.80 1.92
C ILE A 104 9.64 -20.31 1.77
N GLY A 105 8.39 -20.81 1.77
CA GLY A 105 8.11 -22.23 1.59
C GLY A 105 8.63 -22.76 0.26
N VAL A 106 8.43 -22.02 -0.83
CA VAL A 106 8.98 -22.36 -2.16
C VAL A 106 10.52 -22.33 -2.13
N PHE A 107 11.13 -21.32 -1.52
CA PHE A 107 12.59 -21.20 -1.44
C PHE A 107 13.24 -22.34 -0.63
N VAL A 108 12.60 -22.80 0.44
CA VAL A 108 13.12 -23.90 1.28
C VAL A 108 12.97 -25.27 0.60
N LEU A 109 12.01 -25.41 -0.32
CA LEU A 109 11.76 -26.66 -1.06
C LEU A 109 12.60 -26.81 -2.34
N ILE A 110 13.34 -25.77 -2.73
CA ILE A 110 14.29 -25.75 -3.87
C ILE A 110 15.70 -25.99 -3.35
#